data_AF-A0A1D4PNX9-F1
#
_entry.id   AF-A0A1D4PNX9-F1
#
_cell.length_a   1.000
_cell.length_b   1.000
_cell.length_c   1.000
_cell.angle_alpha   90.00
_cell.angle_beta   90.00
_cell.angle_gamma   90.00
#
_symmetry.space_group_name_H-M   'P 1'
#
loop_
_entity.id
_entity.type
_entity.pdbx_description
1 polymer ?
#
loop_
_entity_poly.entity_id
_entity_poly.type
_entity_poly.pdbx_seq_one_letter_code
_entity_poly.pdbx_strand_id
1 'polypeptide(L)' 'MSLPIAITLGIIFIPIYAYFWSFILRWDNSRRARRYDFPIMSKRKYNYLLLAHGIFATILVIGAIYMSYFK' A
#
# COMPACT_ATOMS: atom_id res chain seq x y z
N MET A 1 0.44 18.40 16.02
CA MET A 1 1.12 17.10 16.27
C MET A 1 2.61 17.33 16.35
N SER A 2 3.33 16.65 17.24
CA SER A 2 4.80 16.71 17.24
C SER A 2 5.38 15.85 16.10
N LEU A 3 6.56 16.22 15.60
CA LEU A 3 7.25 15.49 14.53
C LEU A 3 7.45 13.99 14.85
N PRO A 4 7.84 13.59 16.08
CA PRO A 4 7.94 12.17 16.43
C PRO A 4 6.61 11.42 16.26
N ILE A 5 5.48 12.01 16.66
CA ILE A 5 4.17 11.37 16.53
C ILE A 5 3.80 11.19 15.05
N ALA A 6 4.09 12.19 14.20
CA ALA A 6 3.84 12.09 12.77
C ALA A 6 4.66 10.97 12.10
N ILE A 7 5.93 10.82 12.49
CA ILE A 7 6.78 9.71 12.02
C ILE A 7 6.21 8.37 12.47
N THR A 8 5.83 8.22 13.74
CA THR A 8 5.25 6.98 14.27
C THR A 8 3.98 6.60 13.52
N LEU A 9 3.06 7.54 13.32
CA LEU A 9 1.83 7.26 12.55
C LEU A 9 2.13 6.95 11.08
N GLY A 10 3.11 7.62 10.48
CA GLY A 10 3.56 7.34 9.12
C GLY A 10 4.07 5.90 8.95
N ILE A 11 4.90 5.42 9.87
CA ILE A 11 5.42 4.05 9.87
C ILE A 11 4.29 3.04 9.99
N ILE A 12 3.29 3.29 10.85
CA ILE A 12 2.13 2.41 11.01
C ILE A 12 1.23 2.43 9.76
N PHE A 13 1.09 3.59 9.12
CA PHE A 13 0.23 3.76 7.95
C PHE A 13 0.74 2.98 6.73
N ILE A 14 2.06 2.92 6.51
CA ILE A 14 2.67 2.26 5.34
C ILE A 14 2.20 0.80 5.16
N PRO A 15 2.35 -0.11 6.15
CA PRO A 15 1.90 -1.49 5.99
C PRO A 15 0.37 -1.57 5.84
N ILE A 16 -0.40 -0.77 6.59
CA ILE A 16 -1.86 -0.75 6.49
C ILE A 16 -2.30 -0.43 5.06
N TYR A 17 -1.76 0.65 4.48
CA TYR A 17 -2.04 1.05 3.12
C TYR A 17 -1.63 -0.03 2.11
N ALA A 18 -0.41 -0.57 2.24
CA ALA A 18 0.11 -1.56 1.31
C ALA A 18 -0.73 -2.83 1.30
N TYR A 19 -1.07 -3.35 2.48
CA TYR A 19 -1.91 -4.54 2.62
C TYR A 19 -3.33 -4.30 2.13
N PHE A 20 -3.94 -3.17 2.48
CA PHE A 20 -5.30 -2.84 2.07
C PHE A 20 -5.46 -2.82 0.55
N TRP A 21 -4.59 -2.10 -0.16
CA TRP A 21 -4.65 -2.01 -1.62
C TRP A 21 -4.33 -3.33 -2.31
N SER A 22 -3.29 -4.02 -1.85
CA SER A 22 -2.91 -5.34 -2.39
C SER A 22 -4.02 -6.37 -2.18
N PHE A 23 -4.72 -6.31 -1.04
CA PHE A 23 -5.86 -7.17 -0.75
C PHE A 23 -7.04 -6.89 -1.70
N ILE A 24 -7.40 -5.62 -1.91
CA ILE A 24 -8.49 -5.24 -2.83
C ILE A 24 -8.21 -5.74 -4.25
N LEU A 25 -6.98 -5.55 -4.74
CA LEU A 25 -6.59 -5.98 -6.08
C LEU A 25 -6.59 -7.52 -6.20
N ARG A 26 -6.15 -8.23 -5.16
CA ARG A 26 -6.26 -9.69 -5.10
C ARG A 26 -7.71 -10.16 -5.11
N TRP A 27 -8.57 -9.48 -4.35
CA TRP A 27 -9.99 -9.78 -4.26
C TRP A 27 -10.69 -9.57 -5.61
N ASP A 28 -10.38 -8.46 -6.30
CA ASP A 28 -10.91 -8.20 -7.65
C ASP A 28 -10.43 -9.23 -8.66
N ASN A 29 -9.12 -9.55 -8.69
CA ASN A 29 -8.59 -10.60 -9.56
C ASN A 29 -9.27 -11.96 -9.30
N SER A 30 -9.50 -12.32 -8.04
CA SER A 30 -10.19 -13.57 -7.66
C SER A 30 -11.67 -13.59 -8.08
N ARG A 31 -12.32 -12.42 -8.14
CA ARG A 31 -13.69 -12.30 -8.67
C ARG A 31 -13.72 -12.43 -10.19
N ARG A 32 -12.76 -11.81 -10.90
CA ARG A 32 -12.64 -11.91 -12.36
C ARG A 32 -12.27 -13.32 -12.82
N ALA A 33 -11.35 -13.98 -12.11
CA ALA A 33 -10.97 -15.37 -12.39
C ALA A 33 -12.18 -16.31 -12.37
N ARG A 34 -13.10 -16.12 -11.41
CA ARG A 34 -14.33 -16.92 -11.30
C ARG A 34 -15.40 -16.61 -12.33
N ARG A 35 -15.44 -15.38 -12.87
CA ARG A 35 -16.49 -14.94 -13.81
C ARG A 35 -16.10 -15.07 -15.29
N TYR A 36 -14.82 -14.92 -15.59
CA TYR A 36 -14.32 -14.69 -16.94
C TYR A 36 -13.12 -15.58 -17.28
N ASP A 37 -12.87 -16.63 -16.50
CA ASP A 37 -11.76 -17.58 -16.69
C ASP A 37 -10.37 -16.92 -16.75
N PHE A 38 -10.20 -15.80 -16.04
CA PHE A 38 -8.91 -15.10 -15.92
C PHE A 38 -7.91 -15.87 -15.05
N PRO A 39 -6.61 -15.77 -15.34
CA PRO A 39 -5.59 -16.37 -14.50
C PRO A 39 -5.59 -15.76 -13.09
N ILE A 40 -5.60 -16.63 -12.08
CA ILE A 40 -5.47 -16.25 -10.67
C ILE A 40 -4.10 -15.60 -10.45
N MET A 41 -4.09 -14.52 -9.69
CA MET A 41 -2.87 -13.82 -9.32
C MET A 41 -1.95 -14.74 -8.53
N SER A 42 -0.73 -14.94 -9.06
CA SER A 42 0.31 -15.70 -8.38
C SER A 42 0.79 -14.98 -7.12
N LYS A 43 1.30 -15.75 -6.14
CA LYS A 43 1.94 -15.20 -4.93
C LYS A 43 3.03 -14.17 -5.27
N ARG A 44 3.79 -14.42 -6.35
CA ARG A 44 4.84 -13.51 -6.82
C ARG A 44 4.28 -12.15 -7.24
N LYS A 45 3.20 -12.13 -8.04
CA LYS A 45 2.53 -10.88 -8.45
C LYS A 45 1.93 -10.13 -7.26
N TYR A 46 1.35 -10.86 -6.30
CA TYR A 46 0.86 -10.25 -5.05
C TYR A 46 1.99 -9.56 -4.27
N ASN A 47 3.14 -10.22 -4.12
CA ASN A 47 4.28 -9.65 -3.41
C ASN A 47 4.85 -8.41 -4.12
N TYR A 48 4.88 -8.40 -5.46
CA TYR A 48 5.25 -7.21 -6.22
C TYR A 48 4.28 -6.05 -6.01
N LEU A 49 2.97 -6.32 -5.98
CA LEU A 49 1.94 -5.33 -5.66
C LEU A 49 2.11 -4.77 -4.25
N LEU A 50 2.36 -5.64 -3.27
CA LEU A 50 2.60 -5.25 -1.89
C LEU A 50 3.82 -4.34 -1.77
N LEU A 51 4.92 -4.70 -2.43
CA LEU A 51 6.14 -3.90 -2.48
C LEU A 51 5.89 -2.55 -3.16
N ALA A 52 5.20 -2.54 -4.30
CA ALA A 52 4.91 -1.32 -5.05
C ALA A 52 4.07 -0.33 -4.22
N HIS A 53 3.00 -0.81 -3.58
CA HIS A 53 2.18 0.03 -2.71
C HIS A 53 2.93 0.45 -1.44
N GLY A 54 3.83 -0.37 -0.91
CA GLY A 54 4.69 -0.01 0.22
C GLY A 54 5.67 1.13 -0.12
N ILE A 55 6.32 1.07 -1.28
CA ILE A 55 7.20 2.15 -1.78
C ILE A 55 6.38 3.43 -1.99
N PHE A 56 5.23 3.32 -2.64
CA PHE A 56 4.35 4.46 -2.88
C PHE A 56 3.87 5.11 -1.58
N ALA A 57 3.43 4.32 -0.60
CA ALA A 57 3.03 4.82 0.71
C ALA A 57 4.17 5.53 1.43
N THR A 58 5.39 4.97 1.36
CA THR A 58 6.58 5.60 1.94
C THR A 58 6.83 6.98 1.35
N ILE A 59 6.78 7.11 0.02
CA ILE A 59 6.96 8.40 -0.67
C ILE A 59 5.91 9.41 -0.23
N LEU A 60 4.64 8.99 -0.16
CA LEU A 60 3.54 9.86 0.30
C LEU A 60 3.72 10.31 1.75
N VAL A 61 4.10 9.40 2.65
CA VAL A 61 4.34 9.72 4.07
C VAL A 61 5.50 10.71 4.22
N ILE A 62 6.62 10.47 3.53
CA ILE A 62 7.77 11.39 3.55
C ILE A 62 7.36 12.77 3.02
N GLY A 63 6.66 12.81 1.88
CA GLY A 63 6.17 14.06 1.29
C GLY A 63 5.22 14.81 2.22
N ALA A 64 4.28 14.11 2.85
CA ALA A 64 3.33 14.69 3.80
C ALA A 64 4.02 15.26 5.04
N ILE A 65 4.98 14.53 5.62
CA ILE A 65 5.77 15.00 6.78
C ILE A 65 6.61 16.21 6.38
N TYR A 66 7.31 16.15 5.25
CA TYR A 66 8.13 17.26 4.76
C TYR A 66 7.30 18.54 4.59
N MET A 67 6.16 18.45 3.91
CA MET A 67 5.27 19.60 3.71
C MET A 67 4.63 20.13 4.99
N SER A 68 4.52 19.32 6.04
CA SER A 68 3.85 19.71 7.29
C SER A 68 4.81 20.30 8.33
N TYR A 69 6.09 19.93 8.28
CA TYR A 69 7.07 20.27 9.33
C TYR A 69 8.30 21.04 8.84
N PHE A 70 8.61 20.99 7.54
CA PHE A 70 9.84 21.54 6.98
C PHE A 70 9.58 22.47 5.78
N LYS A 71 8.32 22.92 5.64
CA LYS A 71 7.91 23.89 4.63
C LYS A 71 8.56 25.25 4.85
#